data_AF-A0A953RHU4-F1
#
_entry.id   AF-A0A953RHU4-F1
#
_cell.length_a   1.000
_cell.length_b   1.000
_cell.length_c   1.000
_cell.angle_alpha   90.00
_cell.angle_beta   90.00
_cell.angle_gamma   90.00
#
_symmetry.space_group_name_H-M   'P 1'
#
loop_
_entity.id
_entity.type
_entity.pdbx_description
1 polymer ?
#
loop_
_entity_poly.entity_id
_entity_poly.type
_entity_poly.pdbx_seq_one_letter_code
_entity_poly.pdbx_strand_id
1 'polypeptide(L)'
;LDAERMVYVYTPPGYESSKQKYPVLYLLHGNGQIEASWTWTGRANVIMDNLLADGKVKPMVVVMPYGHVPREIKTASNTPAPTNDPAAMEKELLTAVKPLVESKYRVLTDRNHRAIGGLSMGAGQSMSIGLHNLDQFAYIAAFSGGGNRTDWEKADPAVLNQKLKVLWIGCGTEDPGYNGVKAMDDLLTKKNVKHVWNPSGGGHSWPNWQVYLSKYAPLLFRE
;
A
#
# COMPACT_ATOMS: atom_id res chain seq x y z
N LEU A 1 8.22 -10.25 -17.86
CA LEU A 1 9.00 -9.00 -17.90
C LEU A 1 10.46 -9.42 -17.86
N ASP A 2 11.20 -9.21 -18.96
CA ASP A 2 12.62 -9.62 -19.09
C ASP A 2 13.57 -8.54 -18.55
N ALA A 3 13.30 -8.04 -17.34
CA ALA A 3 14.14 -7.02 -16.71
C ALA A 3 14.25 -7.24 -15.19
N GLU A 4 15.44 -6.98 -14.64
CA GLU A 4 15.67 -7.03 -13.20
C GLU A 4 14.89 -5.93 -12.47
N ARG A 5 14.25 -6.31 -11.37
CA ARG A 5 13.42 -5.44 -10.53
C ARG A 5 14.06 -5.29 -9.16
N MET A 6 14.11 -4.06 -8.65
CA MET A 6 14.52 -3.80 -7.27
C MET A 6 13.31 -3.76 -6.34
N VAL A 7 13.48 -4.36 -5.17
CA VAL A 7 12.50 -4.39 -4.08
C VAL A 7 13.25 -4.12 -2.79
N TYR A 8 12.77 -3.18 -1.98
CA TYR A 8 13.26 -2.98 -0.62
C TYR A 8 12.40 -3.80 0.34
N VAL A 9 13.04 -4.49 1.28
CA VAL A 9 12.34 -5.29 2.28
C VAL A 9 12.86 -4.93 3.66
N TYR A 10 11.96 -4.52 4.54
CA TYR A 10 12.21 -4.39 5.97
C TYR A 10 11.81 -5.69 6.66
N THR A 11 12.73 -6.25 7.44
CA THR A 11 12.47 -7.34 8.38
C THR A 11 12.54 -6.81 9.81
N PRO A 12 11.63 -7.24 10.72
CA PRO A 12 11.60 -6.71 12.07
C PRO A 12 12.84 -7.15 12.87
N PRO A 13 13.26 -6.36 13.88
CA PRO A 13 14.27 -6.79 14.85
C PRO A 13 14.03 -8.22 15.37
N GLY A 14 15.11 -9.02 15.43
CA GLY A 14 15.04 -10.43 15.83
C GLY A 14 14.64 -11.41 14.72
N TYR A 15 14.37 -10.92 13.49
CA TYR A 15 14.03 -11.79 12.35
C TYR A 15 15.10 -12.87 12.10
N GLU A 16 16.39 -12.52 12.06
CA GLU A 16 17.47 -13.47 11.74
C GLU A 16 17.71 -14.53 12.82
N SER A 17 17.43 -14.20 14.08
CA SER A 17 17.56 -15.14 15.21
C SER A 17 16.32 -16.02 15.42
N SER A 18 15.25 -15.81 14.64
CA SER A 18 13.95 -16.46 14.84
C SER A 18 13.52 -17.30 13.64
N LYS A 19 12.83 -18.41 13.93
CA LYS A 19 12.15 -19.25 12.93
C LYS A 19 10.70 -18.84 12.68
N GLN A 20 10.20 -17.81 13.36
CA GLN A 20 8.85 -17.31 13.22
C GLN A 20 8.55 -16.87 11.78
N LYS A 21 7.30 -17.09 11.34
CA LYS A 21 6.75 -16.49 10.13
C LYS A 21 6.00 -15.20 10.46
N TYR A 22 6.11 -14.21 9.59
CA TYR A 22 5.59 -12.86 9.82
C TYR A 22 4.49 -12.50 8.80
N PRO A 23 3.49 -11.69 9.18
CA PRO A 23 2.60 -11.09 8.21
C PRO A 23 3.34 -10.06 7.33
N VAL A 24 2.75 -9.69 6.20
CA VAL A 24 3.38 -8.84 5.17
C VAL A 24 2.53 -7.62 4.84
N LEU A 25 3.16 -6.44 4.88
CA LEU A 25 2.63 -5.21 4.31
C LEU A 25 3.35 -4.88 3.01
N TYR A 26 2.62 -4.82 1.90
CA TYR A 26 3.10 -4.25 0.64
C TYR A 26 2.84 -2.74 0.62
N LEU A 27 3.89 -1.94 0.53
CA LEU A 27 3.83 -0.49 0.69
C LEU A 27 4.34 0.24 -0.57
N LEU A 28 3.40 0.82 -1.33
CA LEU A 28 3.63 1.36 -2.67
C LEU A 28 3.93 2.86 -2.65
N HIS A 29 4.92 3.29 -3.42
CA HIS A 29 5.32 4.69 -3.55
C HIS A 29 4.49 5.46 -4.58
N GLY A 30 4.65 6.78 -4.64
CA GLY A 30 3.97 7.67 -5.58
C GLY A 30 4.65 7.80 -6.94
N ASN A 31 4.04 8.56 -7.84
CA ASN A 31 4.61 8.88 -9.15
C ASN A 31 5.92 9.66 -9.00
N GLY A 32 6.94 9.33 -9.80
CA GLY A 32 8.26 9.98 -9.75
C GLY A 32 9.12 9.58 -8.55
N GLN A 33 8.72 8.52 -7.83
CA GLN A 33 9.45 7.95 -6.70
C GLN A 33 9.99 6.55 -7.08
N ILE A 34 10.73 5.94 -6.16
CA ILE A 34 11.37 4.64 -6.35
C ILE A 34 11.10 3.71 -5.15
N GLU A 35 11.45 2.44 -5.28
CA GLU A 35 11.31 1.40 -4.25
C GLU A 35 11.94 1.79 -2.90
N ALA A 36 13.02 2.59 -2.92
CA ALA A 36 13.71 3.05 -1.73
C ALA A 36 13.03 4.24 -1.03
N SER A 37 12.08 4.93 -1.68
CA SER A 37 11.56 6.22 -1.20
C SER A 37 10.86 6.14 0.16
N TRP A 38 10.13 5.05 0.43
CA TRP A 38 9.53 4.81 1.74
C TRP A 38 10.57 4.64 2.86
N THR A 39 11.73 4.09 2.55
CA THR A 39 12.85 3.95 3.51
C THR A 39 13.60 5.28 3.65
N TRP A 40 14.04 5.88 2.54
CA TRP A 40 14.93 7.03 2.55
C TRP A 40 14.25 8.32 3.01
N THR A 41 13.08 8.62 2.45
CA THR A 41 12.34 9.84 2.76
C THR A 41 11.20 9.55 3.72
N GLY A 42 10.48 8.45 3.50
CA GLY A 42 9.36 8.03 4.33
C GLY A 42 9.76 7.50 5.70
N ARG A 43 11.04 7.19 5.94
CA ARG A 43 11.54 6.64 7.21
C ARG A 43 10.74 5.44 7.71
N ALA A 44 10.20 4.63 6.80
CA ALA A 44 9.31 3.51 7.13
C ALA A 44 9.96 2.55 8.13
N ASN A 45 11.24 2.21 7.93
CA ASN A 45 11.99 1.37 8.86
C ASN A 45 12.03 1.95 10.29
N VAL A 46 12.30 3.25 10.43
CA VAL A 46 12.38 3.94 11.74
C VAL A 46 10.99 4.01 12.40
N ILE A 47 9.95 4.31 11.61
CA ILE A 47 8.57 4.33 12.10
C ILE A 47 8.18 2.94 12.61
N MET A 48 8.47 1.88 11.83
CA MET A 48 8.15 0.51 12.21
C MET A 48 8.93 0.06 13.45
N ASP A 49 10.23 0.37 13.54
CA ASP A 49 11.05 0.05 14.71
C ASP A 49 10.51 0.73 15.98
N ASN A 50 10.18 2.02 15.91
CA ASN A 50 9.66 2.76 17.06
C ASN A 50 8.28 2.25 17.48
N LEU A 51 7.38 2.00 16.52
CA LEU A 51 6.07 1.42 16.83
C LEU A 51 6.19 0.03 17.44
N LEU A 52 7.18 -0.75 17.00
CA LEU A 52 7.41 -2.09 17.53
C LEU A 52 7.98 -2.03 18.95
N ALA A 53 8.95 -1.15 19.20
CA ALA A 53 9.50 -0.91 20.53
C ALA A 53 8.42 -0.44 21.52
N ASP A 54 7.48 0.38 21.06
CA ASP A 54 6.31 0.83 21.83
C ASP A 54 5.21 -0.24 22.00
N GLY A 55 5.37 -1.44 21.41
CA GLY A 55 4.34 -2.49 21.42
C GLY A 55 3.06 -2.15 20.65
N LYS A 56 3.11 -1.14 19.77
CA LYS A 56 1.95 -0.65 19.00
C LYS A 56 1.68 -1.44 17.73
N VAL A 57 2.65 -2.21 17.24
CA VAL A 57 2.48 -3.08 16.06
C VAL A 57 2.94 -4.49 16.37
N LYS A 58 2.34 -5.49 15.70
CA LYS A 58 2.93 -6.83 15.66
C LYS A 58 4.17 -6.79 14.74
N PRO A 59 5.23 -7.58 15.02
CA PRO A 59 6.34 -7.75 14.09
C PRO A 59 5.83 -8.17 12.70
N MET A 60 6.27 -7.47 11.65
CA MET A 60 5.84 -7.73 10.27
C MET A 60 6.94 -7.43 9.27
N VAL A 61 6.89 -8.08 8.11
CA VAL A 61 7.74 -7.76 6.96
C VAL A 61 7.07 -6.64 6.16
N VAL A 62 7.82 -5.61 5.76
CA VAL A 62 7.32 -4.54 4.89
C VAL A 62 8.07 -4.60 3.56
N VAL A 63 7.31 -4.78 2.47
CA VAL A 63 7.83 -4.93 1.10
C VAL A 63 7.50 -3.69 0.32
N MET A 64 8.53 -3.04 -0.23
CA MET A 64 8.44 -1.81 -1.00
C MET A 64 8.97 -2.08 -2.42
N PRO A 65 8.11 -2.55 -3.35
CA PRO A 65 8.52 -2.77 -4.73
C PRO A 65 8.59 -1.46 -5.52
N TYR A 66 9.30 -1.47 -6.64
CA TYR A 66 9.18 -0.39 -7.63
C TYR A 66 7.78 -0.39 -8.25
N GLY A 67 7.13 0.76 -8.33
CA GLY A 67 5.70 0.90 -8.65
C GLY A 67 5.39 1.16 -10.13
N HIS A 68 6.39 1.37 -11.00
CA HIS A 68 6.17 1.61 -12.42
C HIS A 68 6.43 0.33 -13.24
N VAL A 69 5.47 -0.03 -14.09
CA VAL A 69 5.52 -1.21 -14.96
C VAL A 69 5.09 -0.82 -16.38
N PRO A 70 5.96 -0.95 -17.40
CA PRO A 70 7.38 -1.32 -17.31
C PRO A 70 8.19 -0.27 -16.53
N ARG A 71 9.43 -0.63 -16.14
CA ARG A 71 10.31 0.33 -15.47
C ARG A 71 10.47 1.56 -16.37
N GLU A 72 10.18 2.74 -15.83
CA GLU A 72 10.47 3.99 -16.54
C GLU A 72 11.99 4.11 -16.77
N ILE A 73 12.44 3.70 -17.95
CA ILE A 73 13.77 4.02 -18.43
C ILE A 73 13.61 5.33 -19.21
N LYS A 74 14.00 6.45 -18.61
CA LYS A 74 14.13 7.71 -19.37
C LYS A 74 15.28 7.52 -20.36
N THR A 75 14.98 7.06 -21.57
CA THR A 75 15.92 7.14 -22.68
C THR A 75 16.04 8.59 -23.12
N ALA A 76 17.18 8.97 -23.69
CA ALA A 76 17.36 10.30 -24.27
C ALA A 76 16.26 10.55 -25.32
N SER A 77 15.49 11.62 -25.13
CA SER A 77 14.45 12.24 -25.99
C SER A 77 13.91 11.45 -27.20
N ASN A 78 12.57 11.34 -27.25
CA ASN A 78 11.68 10.93 -28.37
C ASN A 78 11.14 9.49 -28.41
N THR A 79 11.35 8.67 -27.38
CA THR A 79 10.53 7.45 -27.23
C THR A 79 9.15 7.83 -26.69
N PRO A 80 8.05 7.32 -27.28
CA PRO A 80 6.73 7.42 -26.67
C PRO A 80 6.82 6.87 -25.25
N ALA A 81 6.29 7.61 -24.27
CA ALA A 81 6.14 7.07 -22.93
C ALA A 81 5.39 5.73 -23.05
N PRO A 82 5.87 4.64 -22.41
CA PRO A 82 5.18 3.38 -22.45
C PRO A 82 3.72 3.60 -22.05
N THR A 83 2.79 2.97 -22.75
CA THR A 83 1.37 3.01 -22.39
C THR A 83 1.24 2.53 -20.95
N ASN A 84 0.78 3.40 -20.05
CA ASN A 84 0.51 3.04 -18.66
C ASN A 84 -0.64 2.03 -18.64
N ASP A 85 -0.32 0.74 -18.63
CA ASP A 85 -1.29 -0.32 -18.36
C ASP A 85 -1.63 -0.27 -16.85
N PRO A 86 -2.85 0.13 -16.48
CA PRO A 86 -3.24 0.25 -15.07
C PRO A 86 -3.19 -1.09 -14.33
N ALA A 87 -3.27 -2.22 -15.05
CA ALA A 87 -3.21 -3.57 -14.48
C ALA A 87 -1.78 -4.13 -14.40
N ALA A 88 -0.78 -3.47 -14.98
CA ALA A 88 0.58 -4.02 -15.06
C ALA A 88 1.22 -4.18 -13.68
N MET A 89 1.00 -3.21 -12.78
CA MET A 89 1.49 -3.30 -11.40
C MET A 89 0.78 -4.41 -10.62
N GLU A 90 -0.52 -4.60 -10.83
CA GLU A 90 -1.29 -5.68 -10.21
C GLU A 90 -0.74 -7.04 -10.62
N LYS A 91 -0.58 -7.25 -11.94
CA LYS A 91 -0.03 -8.48 -12.50
C LYS A 91 1.36 -8.75 -11.93
N GLU A 92 2.26 -7.78 -11.97
CA GLU A 92 3.63 -7.98 -11.49
C GLU A 92 3.67 -8.27 -9.97
N LEU A 93 2.88 -7.55 -9.17
CA LEU A 93 2.83 -7.78 -7.74
C LEU A 93 2.39 -9.21 -7.44
N LEU A 94 1.34 -9.70 -8.11
CA LEU A 94 0.75 -11.00 -7.82
C LEU A 94 1.54 -12.16 -8.39
N THR A 95 2.13 -12.02 -9.58
CA THR A 95 2.80 -13.13 -10.28
C THR A 95 4.31 -13.15 -10.13
N ALA A 96 4.94 -12.05 -9.68
CA ALA A 96 6.39 -11.97 -9.53
C ALA A 96 6.81 -11.57 -8.10
N VAL A 97 6.42 -10.37 -7.63
CA VAL A 97 6.91 -9.84 -6.35
C VAL A 97 6.43 -10.69 -5.17
N LYS A 98 5.14 -11.00 -5.10
CA LYS A 98 4.57 -11.80 -3.99
C LYS A 98 5.18 -13.21 -3.94
N PRO A 99 5.23 -14.00 -5.04
CA PRO A 99 5.92 -15.29 -5.02
C PRO A 99 7.40 -15.20 -4.63
N LEU A 100 8.12 -14.16 -5.08
CA LEU A 100 9.51 -13.94 -4.67
C LEU A 100 9.61 -13.71 -3.16
N VAL A 101 8.76 -12.86 -2.58
CA VAL A 101 8.74 -12.61 -1.13
C VAL A 101 8.43 -13.90 -0.36
N GLU A 102 7.41 -14.65 -0.79
CA GLU A 102 7.00 -15.90 -0.15
C GLU A 102 8.05 -17.02 -0.22
N SER A 103 8.94 -16.98 -1.21
CA SER A 103 10.04 -17.95 -1.35
C SER A 103 11.33 -17.52 -0.64
N LYS A 104 11.57 -16.21 -0.48
CA LYS A 104 12.83 -15.66 0.10
C LYS A 104 12.70 -15.30 1.58
N TYR A 105 11.50 -14.99 2.05
CA TYR A 105 11.25 -14.53 3.42
C TYR A 105 10.32 -15.46 4.19
N ARG A 106 10.47 -15.51 5.52
CA ARG A 106 9.62 -16.27 6.44
C ARG A 106 8.30 -15.53 6.64
N VAL A 107 7.40 -15.66 5.69
CA VAL A 107 6.12 -14.94 5.69
C VAL A 107 4.91 -15.87 5.77
N LEU A 108 3.83 -15.36 6.35
CA LEU A 108 2.50 -15.95 6.30
C LEU A 108 1.86 -15.62 4.94
N THR A 109 1.12 -16.56 4.35
CA THR A 109 0.70 -16.49 2.94
C THR A 109 -0.82 -16.44 2.74
N ASP A 110 -1.61 -16.42 3.81
CA ASP A 110 -3.05 -16.21 3.72
C ASP A 110 -3.41 -14.72 3.77
N ARG A 111 -4.62 -14.40 3.32
CA ARG A 111 -5.12 -13.02 3.24
C ARG A 111 -5.17 -12.28 4.57
N ASN A 112 -5.39 -12.98 5.69
CA ASN A 112 -5.54 -12.33 6.99
C ASN A 112 -4.20 -11.85 7.55
N HIS A 113 -3.09 -12.22 6.88
CA HIS A 113 -1.73 -11.79 7.16
C HIS A 113 -1.09 -11.02 6.00
N ARG A 114 -1.91 -10.52 5.06
CA ARG A 114 -1.45 -9.71 3.93
C ARG A 114 -2.18 -8.38 3.84
N ALA A 115 -1.42 -7.31 3.92
CA ALA A 115 -1.86 -5.93 3.80
C ALA A 115 -1.26 -5.27 2.56
N ILE A 116 -1.96 -4.30 2.00
CA ILE A 116 -1.45 -3.41 0.96
C ILE A 116 -1.78 -1.96 1.32
N GLY A 117 -0.88 -1.03 0.98
CA GLY A 117 -1.15 0.38 1.07
C GLY A 117 -0.19 1.18 0.20
N GLY A 118 -0.47 2.45 -0.03
CA GLY A 118 0.45 3.29 -0.78
C GLY A 118 0.04 4.75 -0.82
N LEU A 119 0.93 5.59 -1.39
CA LEU A 119 0.74 7.03 -1.50
C LEU A 119 0.52 7.49 -2.94
N SER A 120 -0.33 8.50 -3.16
CA SER A 120 -0.57 9.12 -4.47
C SER A 120 -0.91 8.09 -5.56
N MET A 121 -0.07 7.93 -6.59
CA MET A 121 -0.15 6.82 -7.55
C MET A 121 -0.27 5.44 -6.87
N GLY A 122 0.58 5.16 -5.88
CA GLY A 122 0.54 3.94 -5.08
C GLY A 122 -0.73 3.78 -4.24
N ALA A 123 -1.40 4.88 -3.88
CA ALA A 123 -2.72 4.83 -3.25
C ALA A 123 -3.78 4.32 -4.24
N GLY A 124 -3.75 4.80 -5.48
CA GLY A 124 -4.63 4.30 -6.54
C GLY A 124 -4.36 2.82 -6.85
N GLN A 125 -3.09 2.43 -6.97
CA GLN A 125 -2.68 1.04 -7.18
C GLN A 125 -3.12 0.13 -6.05
N SER A 126 -2.84 0.49 -4.79
CA SER A 126 -3.21 -0.33 -3.63
C SER A 126 -4.72 -0.50 -3.48
N MET A 127 -5.52 0.54 -3.75
CA MET A 127 -6.97 0.46 -3.76
C MET A 127 -7.50 -0.46 -4.88
N SER A 128 -6.96 -0.34 -6.10
CA SER A 128 -7.35 -1.19 -7.23
C SER A 128 -6.99 -2.66 -6.97
N ILE A 129 -5.72 -2.92 -6.68
CA ILE A 129 -5.19 -4.28 -6.43
C ILE A 129 -5.95 -4.93 -5.27
N GLY A 130 -6.14 -4.21 -4.17
CA GLY A 130 -6.84 -4.75 -3.01
C GLY A 130 -8.30 -5.07 -3.28
N LEU A 131 -9.02 -4.20 -4.01
CA LEU A 131 -10.42 -4.42 -4.39
C LEU A 131 -10.59 -5.61 -5.33
N HIS A 132 -9.71 -5.76 -6.31
CA HIS A 132 -9.78 -6.87 -7.27
C HIS A 132 -9.39 -8.23 -6.65
N ASN A 133 -8.59 -8.21 -5.58
CA ASN A 133 -8.00 -9.41 -4.98
C ASN A 133 -8.34 -9.53 -3.48
N LEU A 134 -9.62 -9.38 -3.13
CA LEU A 134 -10.11 -9.49 -1.75
C LEU A 134 -9.86 -10.88 -1.13
N ASP A 135 -9.64 -11.92 -1.94
CA ASP A 135 -9.20 -13.25 -1.51
C ASP A 135 -7.72 -13.30 -1.13
N GLN A 136 -6.92 -12.31 -1.55
CA GLN A 136 -5.49 -12.20 -1.27
C GLN A 136 -5.15 -11.15 -0.21
N PHE A 137 -5.95 -10.08 -0.07
CA PHE A 137 -5.68 -8.98 0.87
C PHE A 137 -6.87 -8.74 1.80
N ALA A 138 -6.58 -8.51 3.08
CA ALA A 138 -7.59 -8.16 4.08
C ALA A 138 -7.48 -6.72 4.61
N TYR A 139 -6.38 -6.03 4.32
CA TYR A 139 -6.11 -4.67 4.78
C TYR A 139 -5.66 -3.82 3.60
N ILE A 140 -6.35 -2.70 3.36
CA ILE A 140 -6.09 -1.79 2.25
C ILE A 140 -5.94 -0.38 2.81
N ALA A 141 -4.95 0.38 2.34
CA ALA A 141 -4.82 1.79 2.67
C ALA A 141 -4.48 2.69 1.47
N ALA A 142 -5.05 3.89 1.48
CA ALA A 142 -4.82 4.94 0.50
C ALA A 142 -4.35 6.24 1.20
N PHE A 143 -3.14 6.68 0.86
CA PHE A 143 -2.51 7.90 1.39
C PHE A 143 -2.48 8.98 0.31
N SER A 144 -3.25 10.06 0.47
CA SER A 144 -3.36 11.15 -0.52
C SER A 144 -3.68 10.65 -1.93
N GLY A 145 -4.64 9.74 -2.05
CA GLY A 145 -5.12 9.25 -3.33
C GLY A 145 -6.32 8.33 -3.16
N GLY A 146 -6.85 7.80 -4.26
CA GLY A 146 -8.00 6.91 -4.26
C GLY A 146 -7.96 5.98 -5.46
N GLY A 147 -8.72 4.88 -5.39
CA GLY A 147 -8.88 3.94 -6.49
C GLY A 147 -9.84 4.44 -7.57
N ASN A 148 -10.07 3.62 -8.59
CA ASN A 148 -11.07 3.87 -9.62
C ASN A 148 -12.47 3.93 -9.01
N ARG A 149 -13.08 5.12 -8.97
CA ARG A 149 -14.40 5.35 -8.38
C ARG A 149 -15.48 4.42 -8.93
N THR A 150 -15.47 4.14 -10.23
CA THR A 150 -16.45 3.26 -10.87
C THR A 150 -16.41 1.84 -10.30
N ASP A 151 -15.22 1.34 -9.98
CA ASP A 151 -15.06 -0.02 -9.44
C ASP A 151 -15.59 -0.09 -8.00
N TRP A 152 -15.30 0.94 -7.20
CA TRP A 152 -15.83 1.06 -5.83
C TRP A 152 -17.35 1.32 -5.79
N GLU A 153 -17.91 2.00 -6.79
CA GLU A 153 -19.37 2.16 -6.95
C GLU A 153 -20.06 0.82 -7.22
N LYS A 154 -19.45 -0.04 -8.05
CA LYS A 154 -19.97 -1.38 -8.37
C LYS A 154 -19.77 -2.42 -7.27
N ALA A 155 -18.78 -2.22 -6.40
CA ALA A 155 -18.47 -3.16 -5.32
C ALA A 155 -19.66 -3.32 -4.35
N ASP A 156 -19.89 -4.56 -3.92
CA ASP A 156 -20.93 -4.89 -2.94
C ASP A 156 -20.43 -4.54 -1.52
N PRO A 157 -21.09 -3.61 -0.81
CA PRO A 157 -20.69 -3.21 0.53
C PRO A 157 -20.74 -4.35 1.56
N ALA A 158 -21.65 -5.33 1.41
CA ALA A 158 -21.72 -6.48 2.30
C ALA A 158 -20.47 -7.36 2.15
N VAL A 159 -20.03 -7.60 0.90
CA VAL A 159 -18.79 -8.34 0.60
C VAL A 159 -17.57 -7.60 1.13
N LEU A 160 -17.51 -6.28 0.93
CA LEU A 160 -16.40 -5.46 1.44
C LEU A 160 -16.33 -5.52 2.97
N ASN A 161 -17.45 -5.32 3.66
CA ASN A 161 -17.53 -5.35 5.12
C ASN A 161 -17.23 -6.74 5.71
N GLN A 162 -17.50 -7.80 4.96
CA GLN A 162 -17.17 -9.17 5.37
C GLN A 162 -15.70 -9.49 5.16
N LYS A 163 -15.13 -9.08 4.02
CA LYS A 163 -13.77 -9.48 3.63
C LYS A 163 -12.70 -8.55 4.18
N LEU A 164 -12.92 -7.24 4.18
CA LEU A 164 -11.93 -6.28 4.65
C LEU A 164 -11.94 -6.19 6.17
N LYS A 165 -10.77 -6.40 6.77
CA LYS A 165 -10.52 -6.12 8.18
C LYS A 165 -10.24 -4.63 8.38
N VAL A 166 -9.51 -4.00 7.45
CA VAL A 166 -9.24 -2.56 7.47
C VAL A 166 -9.31 -2.02 6.04
N LEU A 167 -10.07 -0.94 5.88
CA LEU A 167 -9.96 -0.01 4.75
C LEU A 167 -9.62 1.36 5.35
N TRP A 168 -8.46 1.93 5.00
CA TRP A 168 -7.95 3.16 5.61
C TRP A 168 -7.67 4.21 4.55
N ILE A 169 -8.21 5.42 4.69
CA ILE A 169 -8.04 6.50 3.73
C ILE A 169 -7.63 7.76 4.48
N GLY A 170 -6.56 8.41 4.04
CA GLY A 170 -6.13 9.68 4.62
C GLY A 170 -5.60 10.64 3.56
N CYS A 171 -5.89 11.92 3.74
CA CYS A 171 -5.50 12.97 2.80
C CYS A 171 -5.38 14.31 3.53
N GLY A 172 -4.38 15.11 3.14
CA GLY A 172 -4.19 16.45 3.69
C GLY A 172 -5.25 17.40 3.14
N THR A 173 -5.79 18.31 3.94
CA THR A 173 -6.83 19.26 3.53
C THR A 173 -6.35 20.28 2.50
N GLU A 174 -5.04 20.52 2.42
CA GLU A 174 -4.42 21.37 1.40
C GLU A 174 -3.86 20.56 0.22
N ASP A 175 -4.09 19.24 0.18
CA ASP A 175 -3.69 18.39 -0.94
C ASP A 175 -4.53 18.75 -2.19
N PRO A 176 -3.91 19.01 -3.36
CA PRO A 176 -4.67 19.28 -4.59
C PRO A 176 -5.68 18.18 -4.94
N GLY A 177 -5.43 16.94 -4.52
CA GLY A 177 -6.33 15.80 -4.71
C GLY A 177 -7.42 15.66 -3.63
N TYR A 178 -7.45 16.53 -2.61
CA TYR A 178 -8.31 16.35 -1.42
C TYR A 178 -9.78 16.10 -1.78
N ASN A 179 -10.37 16.94 -2.64
CA ASN A 179 -11.77 16.79 -3.03
C ASN A 179 -12.07 15.43 -3.69
N GLY A 180 -11.13 14.90 -4.48
CA GLY A 180 -11.26 13.58 -5.09
C GLY A 180 -11.22 12.45 -4.05
N VAL A 181 -10.31 12.54 -3.08
CA VAL A 181 -10.21 11.54 -2.00
C VAL A 181 -11.41 11.63 -1.06
N LYS A 182 -11.84 12.84 -0.72
CA LYS A 182 -13.04 13.10 0.09
C LYS A 182 -14.30 12.55 -0.59
N ALA A 183 -14.40 12.66 -1.92
CA ALA A 183 -15.51 12.06 -2.66
C ALA A 183 -15.51 10.52 -2.61
N MET A 184 -14.34 9.88 -2.46
CA MET A 184 -14.24 8.43 -2.22
C MET A 184 -14.74 8.07 -0.80
N ASP A 185 -14.35 8.82 0.22
CA ASP A 185 -14.89 8.70 1.59
C ASP A 185 -16.43 8.85 1.60
N ASP A 186 -16.96 9.88 0.94
CA ASP A 186 -18.41 10.11 0.82
C ASP A 186 -19.13 8.94 0.15
N LEU A 187 -18.55 8.37 -0.91
CA LEU A 187 -19.08 7.19 -1.60
C LEU A 187 -19.14 5.98 -0.65
N LEU A 188 -18.04 5.69 0.05
CA LEU A 188 -17.94 4.54 0.95
C LEU A 188 -18.90 4.68 2.12
N THR A 189 -18.98 5.88 2.70
CA THR A 189 -19.94 6.23 3.76
C THR A 189 -21.37 6.04 3.28
N LYS A 190 -21.74 6.58 2.11
CA LYS A 190 -23.09 6.42 1.53
C LYS A 190 -23.46 4.95 1.28
N LYS A 191 -22.49 4.11 0.92
CA LYS A 191 -22.67 2.67 0.71
C LYS A 191 -22.62 1.84 2.00
N ASN A 192 -22.42 2.46 3.17
CA ASN A 192 -22.21 1.78 4.45
C ASN A 192 -21.01 0.81 4.45
N VAL A 193 -19.94 1.16 3.73
CA VAL A 193 -18.67 0.42 3.80
C VAL A 193 -17.89 0.88 5.03
N LYS A 194 -17.50 -0.06 5.90
CA LYS A 194 -16.66 0.20 7.07
C LYS A 194 -15.27 0.59 6.62
N HIS A 195 -14.86 1.80 6.98
CA HIS A 195 -13.54 2.32 6.68
C HIS A 195 -13.14 3.38 7.70
N VAL A 196 -11.83 3.66 7.75
CA VAL A 196 -11.27 4.76 8.51
C VAL A 196 -11.03 5.93 7.56
N TRP A 197 -11.64 7.07 7.86
CA TRP A 197 -11.34 8.34 7.22
C TRP A 197 -10.47 9.19 8.15
N ASN A 198 -9.26 9.55 7.70
CA ASN A 198 -8.31 10.36 8.46
C ASN A 198 -7.84 11.56 7.62
N PRO A 199 -8.62 12.65 7.57
CA PRO A 199 -8.11 13.91 7.07
C PRO A 199 -7.03 14.46 8.02
N SER A 200 -6.08 15.21 7.50
CA SER A 200 -5.12 15.98 8.29
C SER A 200 -4.90 17.36 7.69
N GLY A 201 -4.21 18.25 8.39
CA GLY A 201 -3.59 19.40 7.73
C GLY A 201 -2.43 18.97 6.83
N GLY A 202 -1.78 19.93 6.20
CA GLY A 202 -0.73 19.73 5.21
C GLY A 202 -1.27 19.39 3.82
N GLY A 203 -0.34 19.37 2.86
CA GLY A 203 -0.62 19.02 1.47
C GLY A 203 -0.12 17.63 1.07
N HIS A 204 0.13 17.48 -0.23
CA HIS A 204 0.62 16.25 -0.88
C HIS A 204 2.10 15.99 -0.58
N SER A 205 2.40 15.51 0.63
CA SER A 205 3.77 15.55 1.17
C SER A 205 4.14 14.39 2.09
N TRP A 206 5.44 14.11 2.17
CA TRP A 206 6.02 13.06 3.00
C TRP A 206 5.66 13.14 4.50
N PRO A 207 5.64 14.33 5.16
CA PRO A 207 5.21 14.40 6.55
C PRO A 207 3.83 13.79 6.79
N ASN A 208 2.87 14.02 5.88
CA ASN A 208 1.56 13.40 5.97
C ASN A 208 1.64 11.88 5.79
N TRP A 209 2.35 11.39 4.77
CA TRP A 209 2.46 9.95 4.51
C TRP A 209 3.19 9.18 5.62
N GLN A 210 4.16 9.80 6.30
CA GLN A 210 4.81 9.29 7.50
C GLN A 210 3.80 9.11 8.64
N VAL A 211 3.00 10.16 8.91
CA VAL A 211 1.94 10.11 9.92
C VAL A 211 0.90 9.05 9.57
N TYR A 212 0.51 8.94 8.31
CA TYR A 212 -0.48 7.95 7.87
C TYR A 212 0.02 6.52 8.06
N LEU A 213 1.27 6.22 7.71
CA LEU A 213 1.88 4.93 8.00
C LEU A 213 1.85 4.64 9.52
N SER A 214 2.18 5.64 10.34
CA SER A 214 2.18 5.50 11.80
C SER A 214 0.80 5.23 12.41
N LYS A 215 -0.27 5.60 11.70
CA LYS A 215 -1.67 5.38 12.10
C LYS A 215 -2.26 4.10 11.51
N TYR A 216 -1.85 3.73 10.30
CA TYR A 216 -2.33 2.54 9.61
C TYR A 216 -1.67 1.26 10.16
N ALA A 217 -0.35 1.25 10.30
CA ALA A 217 0.39 0.06 10.72
C ALA A 217 -0.11 -0.54 12.05
N PRO A 218 -0.48 0.25 13.08
CA PRO A 218 -1.08 -0.28 14.30
C PRO A 218 -2.37 -1.07 14.08
N LEU A 219 -3.15 -0.81 13.03
CA LEU A 219 -4.42 -1.52 12.78
C LEU A 219 -4.22 -2.90 12.14
N LEU A 220 -3.00 -3.22 11.71
CA LEU A 220 -2.71 -4.43 10.95
C LEU A 220 -2.56 -5.66 11.84
N PHE A 221 -3.11 -6.77 11.36
CA PHE A 221 -2.89 -8.12 11.88
C PHE A 221 -3.29 -8.30 13.36
N ARG A 222 -4.16 -7.42 13.87
CA ARG A 222 -4.79 -7.57 15.19
C ARG A 222 -5.96 -8.55 15.10
N GLU A 223 -6.24 -9.18 16.24
CA GLU A 223 -7.42 -10.03 16.44
C GLU A 223 -8.65 -9.17 16.68
#